data_AF-A0A2H0A2W9-F1
#
_entry.id   AF-A0A2H0A2W9-F1
#
_cell.length_a   1.000
_cell.length_b   1.000
_cell.length_c   1.000
_cell.angle_alpha   90.00
_cell.angle_beta   90.00
_cell.angle_gamma   90.00
#
_symmetry.space_group_name_H-M   'P 1'
#
loop_
_entity.id
_entity.type
_entity.pdbx_description
1 polymer ?
#
loop_
_entity_poly.entity_id
_entity_poly.type
_entity_poly.pdbx_seq_one_letter_code
_entity_poly.pdbx_strand_id
1 'polypeptide(L)'
;MYDKKEGENFLMDRLLNIKEAAEFLNVSEMSIRRWTNKGALKCCRVGGRKERRFYKNDLLDFLKDSRIQTPEPLGTGELRLSDGSHVTHFFSEKKEALDSSISYVLAGLRAGETVLVVMPPEKNENFISALELQYPALGRDLKDGRLILSEGTDSPKDMIGYLGSFAAKAGKFRVLGDMSWAICKGWDMEALSALEHASELRHPLRNGILVCQYDLEAFSGAYIMMAAEAHEQIIYKNELKKSAYYRPENKGRNHAPVI
;
A
#
# COMPACT_ATOMS: atom_id res chain seq x y z
N MET A 1 -6.74 40.44 21.42
CA MET A 1 -7.23 39.30 20.62
C MET A 1 -6.45 38.09 21.11
N TYR A 2 -7.06 37.27 21.96
CA TYR A 2 -6.43 36.04 22.46
C TYR A 2 -6.43 35.01 21.33
N ASP A 3 -5.24 34.52 20.99
CA ASP A 3 -5.00 33.59 19.89
C ASP A 3 -5.60 32.21 20.23
N LYS A 4 -6.61 31.80 19.46
CA LYS A 4 -7.30 30.51 19.61
C LYS A 4 -6.44 29.32 19.17
N LYS A 5 -5.32 29.54 18.45
CA LYS A 5 -4.51 28.45 17.88
C LYS A 5 -3.53 27.79 18.85
N GLU A 6 -3.09 28.47 19.90
CA GLU A 6 -2.19 27.85 20.89
C GLU A 6 -2.93 26.89 21.85
N GLY A 7 -4.22 27.12 22.08
CA GLY A 7 -5.06 26.26 22.93
C GLY A 7 -5.39 24.89 22.31
N GLU A 8 -5.46 24.79 20.98
CA GLU A 8 -5.77 23.52 20.30
C GLU A 8 -4.57 22.56 20.25
N ASN A 9 -3.35 23.07 20.13
CA ASN A 9 -2.13 22.25 20.19
C ASN A 9 -1.89 21.68 21.60
N PHE A 10 -2.20 22.43 22.66
CA PHE A 10 -2.06 21.93 24.04
C PHE A 10 -3.11 20.86 24.39
N LEU A 11 -4.25 20.83 23.70
CA LEU A 11 -5.27 19.79 23.84
C LEU A 11 -4.93 18.50 23.08
N MET A 12 -4.09 18.58 22.04
CA MET A 12 -3.58 17.42 21.28
C MET A 12 -2.42 16.69 21.98
N ASP A 13 -1.71 17.36 22.89
CA ASP A 13 -0.60 16.79 23.68
C ASP A 13 -1.02 16.11 25.00
N ARG A 14 -2.31 16.02 25.29
CA ARG A 14 -2.78 15.35 26.51
C ARG A 14 -2.62 13.83 26.39
N LEU A 15 -1.63 13.31 27.11
CA LEU A 15 -1.43 11.88 27.34
C LEU A 15 -2.61 11.28 28.13
N LEU A 16 -3.34 10.37 27.49
CA LEU A 16 -4.48 9.69 28.07
C LEU A 16 -4.02 8.61 29.06
N ASN A 17 -4.75 8.47 30.16
CA ASN A 17 -4.56 7.37 31.10
C ASN A 17 -5.26 6.09 30.60
N ILE A 18 -5.09 4.99 31.32
CA ILE A 18 -5.60 3.69 30.87
C ILE A 18 -7.12 3.63 30.78
N LYS A 19 -7.83 4.32 31.67
CA LYS A 19 -9.29 4.40 31.68
C LYS A 19 -9.78 5.23 30.50
N GLU A 20 -9.17 6.39 30.28
CA GLU A 20 -9.47 7.26 29.13
C GLU A 20 -9.18 6.55 27.80
N ALA A 21 -8.10 5.77 27.70
CA ALA A 21 -7.80 4.96 26.52
C ALA A 21 -8.79 3.81 26.32
N ALA A 22 -9.25 3.18 27.40
CA ALA A 22 -10.26 2.12 27.36
C ALA A 22 -11.62 2.65 26.89
N GLU A 23 -12.04 3.80 27.42
CA GLU A 23 -13.24 4.51 26.98
C GLU A 23 -13.13 4.95 25.51
N PHE A 24 -11.97 5.49 25.12
CA PHE A 24 -11.72 5.93 23.75
C PHE A 24 -11.80 4.79 22.72
N LEU A 25 -11.29 3.60 23.09
CA LEU A 25 -11.33 2.40 22.25
C LEU A 25 -12.63 1.57 22.45
N ASN A 26 -13.53 2.00 23.33
CA ASN A 26 -14.74 1.28 23.74
C ASN A 26 -14.49 -0.18 24.19
N VAL A 27 -13.49 -0.38 25.05
CA VAL A 27 -13.11 -1.70 25.61
C VAL A 27 -12.86 -1.63 27.12
N SER A 28 -12.60 -2.78 27.76
CA SER A 28 -12.21 -2.80 29.18
C SER A 28 -10.75 -2.40 29.38
N GLU A 29 -10.44 -1.82 30.54
CA GLU A 29 -9.05 -1.52 30.95
C GLU A 29 -8.15 -2.77 30.92
N MET A 30 -8.73 -3.95 31.22
CA MET A 30 -8.02 -5.23 31.16
C MET A 30 -7.54 -5.57 29.74
N SER A 31 -8.33 -5.25 28.71
CA SER A 31 -7.92 -5.40 27.30
C SER A 31 -6.75 -4.48 26.96
N ILE A 32 -6.78 -3.22 27.41
CA ILE A 32 -5.68 -2.27 27.23
C ILE A 32 -4.39 -2.77 27.92
N ARG A 33 -4.49 -3.29 29.15
CA ARG A 33 -3.34 -3.89 29.86
C ARG A 33 -2.77 -5.08 29.10
N ARG A 34 -3.65 -5.95 28.57
CA ARG A 34 -3.23 -7.13 27.80
C ARG A 34 -2.51 -6.73 26.51
N TRP A 35 -3.04 -5.78 25.75
CA TRP A 35 -2.44 -5.34 24.49
C TRP A 35 -1.10 -4.63 24.69
N THR A 36 -1.00 -3.76 25.69
CA THR A 36 0.27 -3.09 26.02
C THR A 36 1.33 -4.07 26.54
N ASN A 37 0.95 -5.08 27.33
CA ASN A 37 1.89 -6.11 27.77
C ASN A 37 2.42 -6.97 26.63
N LYS A 38 1.60 -7.19 25.59
CA LYS A 38 1.99 -7.93 24.39
C LYS A 38 2.68 -7.06 23.33
N GLY A 39 2.87 -5.76 23.60
CA GLY A 39 3.44 -4.80 22.64
C GLY A 39 2.52 -4.43 21.47
N ALA A 40 1.27 -4.91 21.45
CA ALA A 40 0.31 -4.68 20.37
C ALA A 40 -0.24 -3.23 20.36
N LEU A 41 -0.27 -2.57 21.52
CA LEU A 41 -0.66 -1.16 21.64
C LEU A 41 0.49 -0.36 22.26
N LYS A 42 0.93 0.70 21.57
CA LYS A 42 1.99 1.59 22.04
C LYS A 42 1.56 2.32 23.31
N CYS A 43 2.46 2.41 24.29
CA CYS A 43 2.24 3.21 25.49
C CYS A 43 3.57 3.74 26.05
N CYS A 44 3.52 4.92 26.63
CA CYS A 44 4.61 5.49 27.41
C CYS A 44 4.46 5.09 28.88
N ARG A 45 5.58 4.89 29.57
CA ARG A 45 5.62 4.64 31.02
C ARG A 45 6.12 5.90 31.72
N VAL A 46 5.27 6.52 32.55
CA VAL A 46 5.56 7.81 33.17
C VAL A 46 5.58 7.71 34.69
N GLY A 47 6.51 8.42 35.34
CA GLY A 47 6.66 8.52 36.78
C GLY A 47 7.27 7.27 37.46
N GLY A 48 7.57 7.39 38.76
CA GLY A 48 8.22 6.33 39.55
C GLY A 48 7.43 5.02 39.66
N ARG A 49 6.10 5.08 39.48
CA ARG A 49 5.20 3.91 39.46
C ARG A 49 5.03 3.29 38.06
N LYS A 50 5.72 3.80 37.04
CA LYS A 50 5.66 3.33 35.63
C LYS A 50 4.22 3.19 35.12
N GLU A 51 3.43 4.24 35.32
CA GLU A 51 2.04 4.26 34.86
C GLU A 51 1.98 4.33 33.33
N ARG A 52 0.98 3.66 32.74
CA ARG A 52 0.77 3.69 31.29
C ARG A 52 0.08 5.00 30.88
N ARG A 53 0.59 5.59 29.81
CA ARG A 53 0.07 6.80 29.17
C ARG A 53 0.05 6.60 27.65
N PHE A 54 -0.97 7.14 26.99
CA PHE A 54 -1.26 6.89 25.58
C PHE A 54 -1.42 8.21 24.83
N TYR A 55 -0.78 8.32 23.67
CA TYR A 55 -1.13 9.39 22.74
C TYR A 55 -2.45 9.06 22.05
N LYS A 56 -3.32 10.05 21.90
CA LYS A 56 -4.59 9.89 21.18
C LYS A 56 -4.37 9.41 19.75
N ASN A 57 -3.31 9.86 19.08
CA ASN A 57 -2.94 9.43 17.73
C ASN A 57 -2.57 7.93 17.68
N ASP A 58 -1.82 7.42 18.66
CA ASP A 58 -1.51 5.98 18.73
C ASP A 58 -2.78 5.14 18.92
N LEU A 59 -3.78 5.63 19.67
CA LEU A 59 -5.07 4.95 19.82
C LEU A 59 -5.90 5.00 18.53
N LEU A 60 -5.88 6.12 17.81
CA LEU A 60 -6.53 6.27 16.50
C LEU A 60 -5.90 5.36 15.45
N ASP A 61 -4.58 5.24 15.44
CA ASP A 61 -3.85 4.31 14.58
C ASP A 61 -4.19 2.87 14.95
N PHE A 62 -4.23 2.55 16.24
CA PHE A 62 -4.63 1.24 16.71
C PHE A 62 -6.09 0.88 16.32
N LEU A 63 -7.03 1.84 16.33
CA LEU A 63 -8.41 1.62 15.84
C LEU A 63 -8.48 1.35 14.34
N LYS A 64 -7.56 1.93 13.58
CA LYS A 64 -7.49 1.72 12.12
C LYS A 64 -6.89 0.35 11.81
N ASP A 65 -5.91 -0.08 12.59
CA ASP A 65 -5.32 -1.42 12.50
C ASP A 65 -6.23 -2.51 13.09
N SER A 66 -7.06 -2.19 14.09
CA SER A 66 -7.96 -3.14 14.78
C SER A 66 -9.35 -3.26 14.17
N ARG A 67 -9.72 -2.40 13.21
CA ARG A 67 -10.79 -2.75 12.28
C ARG A 67 -10.27 -3.99 11.56
N ILE A 68 -10.89 -5.14 11.85
CA ILE A 68 -10.64 -6.39 11.16
C ILE A 68 -10.85 -6.09 9.67
N GLN A 69 -9.77 -5.77 8.97
CA GLN A 69 -9.75 -5.76 7.52
C GLN A 69 -9.90 -7.22 7.17
N THR A 70 -11.11 -7.62 6.78
CA THR A 70 -11.29 -8.90 6.13
C THR A 70 -10.37 -8.88 4.92
N PRO A 71 -9.36 -9.77 4.83
CA PRO A 71 -8.41 -9.70 3.74
C PRO A 71 -9.18 -9.83 2.42
N GLU A 72 -8.95 -8.90 1.50
CA GLU A 72 -9.64 -8.84 0.22
C GLU A 72 -9.09 -9.91 -0.71
N PRO A 73 -9.96 -10.65 -1.44
CA PRO A 73 -9.49 -11.61 -2.42
C PRO A 73 -8.62 -10.93 -3.46
N LEU A 74 -7.40 -11.42 -3.64
CA LEU A 74 -6.51 -10.95 -4.69
C LEU A 74 -7.03 -11.35 -6.09
N GLY A 75 -8.00 -12.25 -6.17
CA GLY A 75 -8.52 -12.79 -7.43
C GLY A 75 -7.73 -13.99 -7.92
N THR A 76 -6.46 -14.13 -7.52
CA THR A 76 -5.62 -15.31 -7.79
C THR A 76 -5.62 -16.27 -6.61
N GLY A 77 -6.21 -17.46 -6.78
CA GLY A 77 -6.26 -18.50 -5.75
C GLY A 77 -6.97 -18.05 -4.46
N GLU A 78 -6.50 -18.54 -3.30
CA GLU A 78 -7.01 -18.15 -1.98
C GLU A 78 -6.29 -16.92 -1.38
N LEU A 79 -5.46 -16.24 -2.20
CA LEU A 79 -4.62 -15.14 -1.74
C LEU A 79 -5.46 -13.93 -1.33
N ARG A 80 -5.03 -13.30 -0.25
CA ARG A 80 -5.81 -12.37 0.53
C ARG A 80 -4.91 -11.25 1.05
N LEU A 81 -5.21 -10.01 0.70
CA LEU A 81 -4.41 -8.83 1.06
C LEU A 81 -5.18 -7.84 1.92
N SER A 82 -4.44 -7.07 2.71
CA SER A 82 -4.97 -6.00 3.54
C SER A 82 -5.02 -4.70 2.73
N ASP A 83 -5.87 -3.76 3.13
CA ASP A 83 -5.79 -2.41 2.59
C ASP A 83 -4.44 -1.78 2.93
N GLY A 84 -3.91 -0.99 2.00
CA GLY A 84 -2.57 -0.44 2.11
C GLY A 84 -1.46 -1.41 1.76
N SER A 85 -1.78 -2.67 1.42
CA SER A 85 -0.78 -3.61 0.91
C SER A 85 -0.16 -3.11 -0.39
N HIS A 86 1.16 -3.03 -0.41
CA HIS A 86 1.99 -2.82 -1.59
C HIS A 86 2.82 -4.08 -1.80
N VAL A 87 2.48 -4.85 -2.83
CA VAL A 87 2.96 -6.21 -3.05
C VAL A 87 3.64 -6.32 -4.40
N THR A 88 4.79 -6.99 -4.45
CA THR A 88 5.44 -7.29 -5.72
C THR A 88 5.06 -8.68 -6.21
N HIS A 89 4.89 -8.84 -7.52
CA HIS A 89 4.72 -10.12 -8.19
C HIS A 89 5.90 -10.36 -9.13
N PHE A 90 6.75 -11.32 -8.79
CA PHE A 90 7.84 -11.77 -9.66
C PHE A 90 7.36 -12.91 -10.53
N PHE A 91 7.59 -12.82 -11.83
CA PHE A 91 7.20 -13.86 -12.78
C PHE A 91 8.27 -14.08 -13.85
N SER A 92 8.35 -15.31 -14.35
CA SER A 92 9.10 -15.65 -15.56
C SER A 92 8.19 -16.04 -16.73
N GLU A 93 6.95 -16.45 -16.45
CA GLU A 93 6.00 -16.86 -17.46
C GLU A 93 4.97 -15.75 -17.74
N LYS A 94 4.95 -15.23 -18.97
CA LYS A 94 4.06 -14.13 -19.36
C LYS A 94 2.58 -14.48 -19.24
N LYS A 95 2.23 -15.76 -19.43
CA LYS A 95 0.86 -16.24 -19.27
C LYS A 95 0.42 -16.20 -17.80
N GLU A 96 1.29 -16.61 -16.87
CA GLU A 96 1.03 -16.51 -15.42
C GLU A 96 0.79 -15.06 -15.01
N ALA A 97 1.64 -14.13 -15.47
CA ALA A 97 1.47 -12.71 -15.20
C ALA A 97 0.14 -12.16 -15.71
N LEU A 98 -0.23 -12.51 -16.94
CA LEU A 98 -1.50 -12.11 -17.54
C LEU A 98 -2.69 -12.67 -16.75
N ASP A 99 -2.73 -13.98 -16.52
CA ASP A 99 -3.83 -14.62 -15.77
C ASP A 99 -3.98 -14.02 -14.37
N SER A 100 -2.86 -13.72 -13.72
CA SER A 100 -2.81 -13.04 -12.42
C SER A 100 -3.41 -11.64 -12.48
N SER A 101 -2.98 -10.84 -13.47
CA SER A 101 -3.48 -9.48 -13.72
C SER A 101 -4.98 -9.44 -14.00
N ILE A 102 -5.45 -10.34 -14.88
CA ILE A 102 -6.88 -10.45 -15.21
C ILE A 102 -7.69 -10.78 -13.96
N SER A 103 -7.25 -11.78 -13.20
CA SER A 103 -7.94 -12.20 -11.99
C SER A 103 -8.00 -11.08 -10.94
N TYR A 104 -6.90 -10.35 -10.76
CA TYR A 104 -6.79 -9.22 -9.83
C TYR A 104 -7.71 -8.06 -10.19
N VAL A 105 -7.75 -7.68 -11.46
CA VAL A 105 -8.62 -6.61 -11.94
C VAL A 105 -10.09 -7.00 -11.82
N LEU A 106 -10.45 -8.22 -12.22
CA LEU A 106 -11.83 -8.68 -12.14
C LEU A 106 -12.33 -8.79 -10.69
N ALA A 107 -11.48 -9.17 -9.75
CA ALA A 107 -11.84 -9.17 -8.33
C ALA A 107 -12.23 -7.76 -7.85
N GLY A 108 -11.43 -6.73 -8.19
CA GLY A 108 -11.75 -5.35 -7.82
C GLY A 108 -13.03 -4.82 -8.48
N LEU A 109 -13.19 -5.02 -9.80
CA LEU A 109 -14.39 -4.57 -10.52
C LEU A 109 -15.68 -5.23 -10.01
N ARG A 110 -15.62 -6.53 -9.68
CA ARG A 110 -16.74 -7.28 -9.08
C ARG A 110 -17.06 -6.81 -7.66
N ALA A 111 -16.05 -6.40 -6.89
CA ALA A 111 -16.21 -5.82 -5.57
C ALA A 111 -16.70 -4.36 -5.61
N GLY A 112 -16.82 -3.76 -6.80
CA GLY A 112 -17.27 -2.37 -6.95
C GLY A 112 -16.16 -1.33 -6.78
N GLU A 113 -14.91 -1.77 -6.77
CA GLU A 113 -13.73 -0.91 -6.59
C GLU A 113 -13.36 -0.19 -7.89
N THR A 114 -12.64 0.92 -7.78
CA THR A 114 -11.99 1.56 -8.94
C THR A 114 -10.63 0.93 -9.17
N VAL A 115 -10.32 0.52 -10.39
CA VAL A 115 -9.07 -0.16 -10.73
C VAL A 115 -8.27 0.69 -11.71
N LEU A 116 -7.03 1.01 -11.34
CA LEU A 116 -6.04 1.59 -12.22
C LEU A 116 -5.07 0.51 -12.67
N VAL A 117 -4.82 0.43 -13.97
CA VAL A 117 -3.81 -0.44 -14.54
C VAL A 117 -2.80 0.40 -15.28
N VAL A 118 -1.53 0.25 -14.92
CA VAL A 118 -0.40 0.95 -15.51
C VAL A 118 0.44 -0.09 -16.24
N MET A 119 0.48 -0.03 -17.56
CA MET A 119 1.20 -1.02 -18.37
C MET A 119 1.68 -0.43 -19.71
N PRO A 120 2.65 -1.05 -20.38
CA PRO A 120 3.03 -0.64 -21.73
C PRO A 120 1.86 -0.73 -22.73
N PRO A 121 1.74 0.21 -23.68
CA PRO A 121 0.64 0.24 -24.64
C PRO A 121 0.51 -1.04 -25.48
N GLU A 122 1.62 -1.69 -25.80
CA GLU A 122 1.66 -2.94 -26.56
C GLU A 122 0.99 -4.12 -25.85
N LYS A 123 0.77 -4.05 -24.53
CA LYS A 123 0.09 -5.09 -23.75
C LYS A 123 -1.42 -4.85 -23.63
N ASN A 124 -1.90 -3.64 -23.92
CA ASN A 124 -3.28 -3.22 -23.69
C ASN A 124 -4.31 -4.08 -24.45
N GLU A 125 -4.08 -4.34 -25.73
CA GLU A 125 -5.05 -5.07 -26.57
C GLU A 125 -5.29 -6.50 -26.06
N ASN A 126 -4.20 -7.22 -25.79
CA ASN A 126 -4.27 -8.59 -25.26
C ASN A 126 -4.91 -8.61 -23.87
N PHE A 127 -4.57 -7.64 -23.01
CA PHE A 127 -5.13 -7.52 -21.68
C PHE A 127 -6.64 -7.24 -21.70
N ILE A 128 -7.10 -6.28 -22.51
CA ILE A 128 -8.52 -5.96 -22.64
C ILE A 128 -9.29 -7.15 -23.24
N SER A 129 -8.77 -7.77 -24.30
CA SER A 129 -9.40 -8.94 -24.92
C SER A 129 -9.61 -10.08 -23.91
N ALA A 130 -8.61 -10.33 -23.05
CA ALA A 130 -8.71 -11.34 -22.01
C ALA A 130 -9.72 -10.97 -20.89
N LEU A 131 -9.88 -9.69 -20.56
CA LEU A 131 -10.91 -9.21 -19.63
C LEU A 131 -12.32 -9.35 -20.22
N GLU A 132 -12.51 -8.94 -21.47
CA GLU A 132 -13.83 -8.95 -22.14
C GLU A 132 -14.42 -10.35 -22.23
N LEU A 133 -13.58 -11.36 -22.48
CA LEU A 133 -13.98 -12.76 -22.51
C LEU A 133 -14.60 -13.24 -21.18
N GLN A 134 -14.22 -12.64 -20.06
CA GLN A 134 -14.60 -13.08 -18.71
C GLN A 134 -15.56 -12.13 -18.00
N TYR A 135 -15.74 -10.91 -18.53
CA TYR A 135 -16.47 -9.86 -17.84
C TYR A 135 -17.28 -8.97 -18.80
N PRO A 136 -18.54 -9.34 -19.08
CA PRO A 136 -19.39 -8.61 -20.04
C PRO A 136 -19.64 -7.14 -19.71
N ALA A 137 -19.47 -6.72 -18.45
CA ALA A 137 -19.67 -5.34 -18.01
C ALA A 137 -18.43 -4.43 -18.24
N LEU A 138 -17.33 -4.96 -18.78
CA LEU A 138 -16.06 -4.23 -18.92
C LEU A 138 -16.21 -2.90 -19.66
N GLY A 139 -16.94 -2.87 -20.77
CA GLY A 139 -17.14 -1.65 -21.55
C GLY A 139 -17.85 -0.54 -20.77
N ARG A 140 -18.75 -0.90 -19.84
CA ARG A 140 -19.38 0.06 -18.93
C ARG A 140 -18.37 0.58 -17.92
N ASP A 141 -17.54 -0.30 -17.35
CA ASP A 141 -16.55 0.10 -16.34
C ASP A 141 -15.44 0.99 -16.91
N LEU A 142 -15.04 0.78 -18.15
CA LEU A 142 -14.15 1.69 -18.87
C LEU A 142 -14.82 3.05 -19.08
N LYS A 143 -16.08 3.07 -19.54
CA LYS A 143 -16.83 4.31 -19.79
C LYS A 143 -17.09 5.11 -18.51
N ASP A 144 -17.42 4.43 -17.42
CA ASP A 144 -17.78 5.04 -16.14
C ASP A 144 -16.52 5.38 -15.30
N GLY A 145 -15.32 5.08 -15.80
CA GLY A 145 -14.05 5.36 -15.13
C GLY A 145 -13.78 4.45 -13.92
N ARG A 146 -14.43 3.29 -13.84
CA ARG A 146 -14.14 2.24 -12.84
C ARG A 146 -12.93 1.40 -13.20
N LEU A 147 -12.66 1.20 -14.49
CA LEU A 147 -11.39 0.68 -14.99
C LEU A 147 -10.66 1.78 -15.76
N ILE A 148 -9.45 2.10 -15.34
CA ILE A 148 -8.61 3.13 -15.94
C ILE A 148 -7.32 2.47 -16.41
N LEU A 149 -6.98 2.65 -17.68
CA LEU A 149 -5.69 2.23 -18.24
C LEU A 149 -4.78 3.46 -18.35
N SER A 150 -3.50 3.26 -18.04
CA SER A 150 -2.45 4.28 -18.13
C SER A 150 -1.17 3.66 -18.69
N GLU A 151 -0.46 4.42 -19.51
CA GLU A 151 0.87 4.05 -20.03
C GLU A 151 2.01 4.48 -19.09
N GLY A 152 1.67 4.98 -17.90
CA GLY A 152 2.61 5.61 -16.98
C GLY A 152 2.95 7.05 -17.37
N THR A 153 3.81 7.69 -16.57
CA THR A 153 4.25 9.07 -16.80
C THR A 153 5.74 9.14 -17.08
N ASP A 154 6.22 10.29 -17.56
CA ASP A 154 7.62 10.43 -17.99
C ASP A 154 8.59 10.66 -16.80
N SER A 155 8.09 11.04 -15.62
CA SER A 155 8.93 11.23 -14.42
C SER A 155 8.34 10.59 -13.15
N PRO A 156 9.18 10.21 -12.16
CA PRO A 156 8.72 9.71 -10.86
C PRO A 156 7.80 10.67 -10.13
N LYS A 157 8.12 11.97 -10.17
CA LYS A 157 7.31 13.02 -9.53
C LYS A 157 5.89 13.06 -10.10
N ASP A 158 5.77 12.99 -11.42
CA ASP A 158 4.47 13.00 -12.08
C ASP A 158 3.69 11.72 -11.77
N MET A 159 4.37 10.58 -11.68
CA MET A 159 3.72 9.30 -11.36
C MET A 159 3.20 9.29 -9.92
N ILE A 160 4.00 9.77 -8.97
CA ILE A 160 3.60 9.91 -7.56
C ILE A 160 2.39 10.84 -7.45
N GLY A 161 2.42 11.98 -8.15
CA GLY A 161 1.30 12.92 -8.18
C GLY A 161 0.04 12.32 -8.81
N TYR A 162 0.21 11.54 -9.89
CA TYR A 162 -0.88 10.84 -10.57
C TYR A 162 -1.53 9.78 -9.68
N LEU A 163 -0.73 8.90 -9.05
CA LEU A 163 -1.22 7.88 -8.11
C LEU A 163 -1.90 8.50 -6.89
N GLY A 164 -1.32 9.57 -6.32
CA GLY A 164 -1.94 10.31 -5.22
C GLY A 164 -3.29 10.93 -5.60
N SER A 165 -3.38 11.52 -6.80
CA SER A 165 -4.62 12.10 -7.33
C SER A 165 -5.69 11.05 -7.62
N PHE A 166 -5.28 9.88 -8.14
CA PHE A 166 -6.17 8.74 -8.35
C PHE A 166 -6.72 8.25 -7.01
N ALA A 167 -5.84 7.96 -6.05
CA ALA A 167 -6.21 7.47 -4.73
C ALA A 167 -7.12 8.44 -3.95
N ALA A 168 -6.93 9.75 -4.11
CA ALA A 168 -7.76 10.77 -3.45
C ALA A 168 -9.19 10.85 -4.03
N LYS A 169 -9.36 10.52 -5.31
CA LYS A 169 -10.67 10.51 -5.99
C LYS A 169 -11.38 9.18 -5.85
N ALA A 170 -10.60 8.10 -5.82
CA ALA A 170 -11.12 6.76 -5.67
C ALA A 170 -11.57 6.50 -4.24
N GLY A 171 -12.67 5.74 -4.08
CA GLY A 171 -13.08 5.22 -2.78
C GLY A 171 -12.20 4.04 -2.37
N LYS A 172 -12.71 2.82 -2.55
CA LYS A 172 -11.91 1.60 -2.56
C LYS A 172 -11.29 1.40 -3.94
N PHE A 173 -10.02 1.01 -3.98
CA PHE A 173 -9.33 0.88 -5.25
C PHE A 173 -8.23 -0.17 -5.30
N ARG A 174 -7.85 -0.52 -6.53
CA ARG A 174 -6.67 -1.33 -6.83
C ARG A 174 -5.78 -0.62 -7.83
N VAL A 175 -4.47 -0.79 -7.68
CA VAL A 175 -3.50 -0.47 -8.72
C VAL A 175 -2.79 -1.74 -9.13
N LEU A 176 -2.71 -1.99 -10.43
CA LEU A 176 -1.88 -2.99 -11.04
C LEU A 176 -0.81 -2.27 -11.87
N GLY A 177 0.47 -2.44 -11.54
CA GLY A 177 1.58 -1.89 -12.30
C GLY A 177 2.36 -3.01 -12.99
N ASP A 178 2.30 -3.12 -14.30
CA ASP A 178 3.26 -3.92 -15.07
C ASP A 178 4.52 -3.08 -15.26
N MET A 179 5.50 -3.26 -14.38
CA MET A 179 6.60 -2.31 -14.21
C MET A 179 7.49 -2.18 -15.44
N SER A 180 7.34 -3.04 -16.46
CA SER A 180 8.03 -2.85 -17.74
C SER A 180 7.63 -1.53 -18.42
N TRP A 181 6.51 -0.89 -18.06
CA TRP A 181 6.16 0.46 -18.53
C TRP A 181 7.27 1.47 -18.20
N ALA A 182 7.89 1.37 -17.02
CA ALA A 182 8.96 2.27 -16.59
C ALA A 182 10.23 2.09 -17.44
N ILE A 183 10.54 0.84 -17.81
CA ILE A 183 11.63 0.53 -18.75
C ILE A 183 11.32 1.14 -20.13
N CYS A 184 10.09 0.97 -20.65
CA CYS A 184 9.69 1.54 -21.94
C CYS A 184 9.77 3.08 -21.94
N LYS A 185 9.56 3.73 -20.79
CA LYS A 185 9.73 5.17 -20.59
C LYS A 185 11.19 5.60 -20.35
N GLY A 186 12.13 4.66 -20.36
CA GLY A 186 13.56 4.94 -20.18
C GLY A 186 13.94 5.30 -18.74
N TRP A 187 13.15 4.91 -17.75
CA TRP A 187 13.50 5.14 -16.35
C TRP A 187 14.70 4.28 -15.94
N ASP A 188 15.61 4.90 -15.20
CA ASP A 188 16.71 4.20 -14.57
C ASP A 188 16.34 3.69 -13.16
N MET A 189 17.31 3.09 -12.48
CA MET A 189 17.15 2.53 -11.14
C MET A 189 16.84 3.59 -10.09
N GLU A 190 17.39 4.79 -10.22
CA GLU A 190 17.17 5.86 -9.27
C GLU A 190 15.73 6.37 -9.39
N ALA A 191 15.27 6.59 -10.63
CA ALA A 191 13.90 7.00 -10.92
C ALA A 191 12.88 5.97 -10.41
N LEU A 192 13.09 4.68 -10.69
CA LEU A 192 12.19 3.63 -10.22
C LEU A 192 12.21 3.47 -8.69
N SER A 193 13.40 3.50 -8.08
CA SER A 193 13.54 3.45 -6.62
C SER A 193 12.85 4.61 -5.92
N ALA A 194 12.89 5.81 -6.51
CA ALA A 194 12.20 6.99 -5.98
C ALA A 194 10.67 6.81 -5.94
N LEU A 195 10.08 6.15 -6.95
CA LEU A 195 8.66 5.80 -6.96
C LEU A 195 8.33 4.77 -5.87
N GLU A 196 9.13 3.70 -5.78
CA GLU A 196 8.89 2.58 -4.85
C GLU A 196 9.01 2.99 -3.38
N HIS A 197 9.85 3.99 -3.08
CA HIS A 197 10.07 4.53 -1.74
C HIS A 197 9.33 5.86 -1.49
N ALA A 198 8.38 6.24 -2.34
CA ALA A 198 7.64 7.48 -2.19
C ALA A 198 6.74 7.44 -0.95
N SER A 199 7.23 8.02 0.15
CA SER A 199 6.50 8.09 1.43
C SER A 199 5.15 8.83 1.30
N GLU A 200 5.03 9.73 0.31
CA GLU A 200 3.81 10.47 -0.04
C GLU A 200 2.65 9.54 -0.42
N LEU A 201 2.96 8.34 -0.92
CA LEU A 201 1.95 7.35 -1.29
C LEU A 201 1.44 6.54 -0.08
N ARG A 202 2.15 6.55 1.06
CA ARG A 202 1.78 5.71 2.22
C ARG A 202 0.40 6.02 2.82
N HIS A 203 -0.04 7.28 2.80
CA HIS A 203 -1.36 7.65 3.30
C HIS A 203 -2.47 7.48 2.25
N PRO A 204 -2.34 7.99 1.01
CA PRO A 204 -3.36 7.82 -0.03
C PRO A 204 -3.67 6.35 -0.33
N LEU A 205 -2.67 5.48 -0.24
CA LEU A 205 -2.83 4.07 -0.56
C LEU A 205 -3.48 3.22 0.54
N ARG A 206 -3.76 3.78 1.72
CA ARG A 206 -4.37 3.03 2.85
C ARG A 206 -5.75 2.44 2.58
N ASN A 207 -6.43 2.89 1.51
CA ASN A 207 -7.76 2.40 1.13
C ASN A 207 -7.73 1.54 -0.14
N GLY A 208 -6.54 1.18 -0.62
CA GLY A 208 -6.38 0.37 -1.81
C GLY A 208 -5.26 -0.65 -1.70
N ILE A 209 -5.18 -1.50 -2.72
CA ILE A 209 -4.18 -2.57 -2.83
C ILE A 209 -3.36 -2.29 -4.08
N LEU A 210 -2.05 -2.47 -3.99
CA LEU A 210 -1.13 -2.26 -5.11
C LEU A 210 -0.35 -3.54 -5.38
N VAL A 211 -0.36 -3.95 -6.64
CA VAL A 211 0.43 -5.07 -7.14
C VAL A 211 1.35 -4.56 -8.23
N CYS A 212 2.65 -4.61 -7.98
CA CYS A 212 3.70 -4.26 -8.93
C CYS A 212 4.29 -5.55 -9.51
N GLN A 213 4.11 -5.77 -10.81
CA GLN A 213 4.60 -6.96 -11.51
C GLN A 213 5.96 -6.70 -12.15
N TYR A 214 6.88 -7.63 -11.93
CA TYR A 214 8.25 -7.57 -12.41
C TYR A 214 8.60 -8.85 -13.17
N ASP A 215 8.90 -8.70 -14.45
CA ASP A 215 9.38 -9.77 -15.32
C ASP A 215 10.85 -10.08 -15.00
N LEU A 216 11.11 -11.29 -14.52
CA LEU A 216 12.45 -11.76 -14.14
C LEU A 216 13.43 -11.85 -15.31
N GLU A 217 12.93 -11.88 -16.55
CA GLU A 217 13.77 -11.86 -17.76
C GLU A 217 14.03 -10.44 -18.27
N ALA A 218 13.08 -9.51 -18.07
CA ALA A 218 13.22 -8.13 -18.52
C ALA A 218 14.00 -7.24 -17.54
N PHE A 219 13.92 -7.54 -16.24
CA PHE A 219 14.59 -6.76 -15.20
C PHE A 219 15.91 -7.42 -14.77
N SER A 220 16.97 -6.60 -14.62
CA SER A 220 18.22 -7.09 -14.05
C SER A 220 18.05 -7.49 -12.58
N GLY A 221 18.93 -8.37 -12.08
CA GLY A 221 18.89 -8.81 -10.68
C GLY A 221 18.97 -7.65 -9.67
N ALA A 222 19.58 -6.53 -10.03
CA ALA A 222 19.62 -5.34 -9.18
C ALA A 222 18.25 -4.65 -9.06
N TYR A 223 17.47 -4.60 -10.14
CA TYR A 223 16.08 -4.11 -10.09
C TYR A 223 15.18 -5.05 -9.29
N ILE A 224 15.33 -6.36 -9.48
CA ILE A 224 14.58 -7.36 -8.71
C ILE A 224 14.89 -7.26 -7.22
N MET A 225 16.15 -7.07 -6.85
CA MET A 225 16.54 -6.86 -5.45
C MET A 225 15.94 -5.56 -4.89
N MET A 226 16.01 -4.45 -5.63
CA MET A 226 15.38 -3.18 -5.23
C MET A 226 13.88 -3.37 -4.96
N ALA A 227 13.16 -4.03 -5.87
CA ALA A 227 11.74 -4.32 -5.68
C ALA A 227 11.50 -5.21 -4.43
N ALA A 228 12.32 -6.24 -4.21
CA ALA A 228 12.21 -7.11 -3.04
C ALA A 228 12.49 -6.39 -1.70
N GLU A 229 13.36 -5.38 -1.71
CA GLU A 229 13.63 -4.53 -0.54
C GLU A 229 12.50 -3.53 -0.26
N ALA A 230 11.83 -3.03 -1.31
CA ALA A 230 10.75 -2.04 -1.20
C ALA A 230 9.39 -2.65 -0.80
N HIS A 231 9.14 -3.92 -1.10
CA HIS A 231 7.84 -4.57 -0.88
C HIS A 231 7.87 -5.54 0.32
N GLU A 232 6.89 -5.40 1.22
CA GLU A 232 6.79 -6.29 2.40
C GLU A 232 6.40 -7.72 2.02
N GLN A 233 5.64 -7.86 0.93
CA GLN A 233 5.10 -9.13 0.46
C GLN A 233 5.48 -9.37 -1.00
N ILE A 234 5.76 -10.62 -1.31
CA ILE A 234 6.12 -11.10 -2.65
C ILE A 234 5.13 -12.19 -3.03
N ILE A 235 4.60 -12.09 -4.25
CA ILE A 235 3.93 -13.17 -4.95
C ILE A 235 4.94 -13.80 -5.91
N TYR A 236 5.10 -15.11 -5.83
CA TYR A 236 5.91 -15.87 -6.79
C TYR A 236 5.30 -17.27 -6.93
N LYS A 237 5.05 -17.73 -8.17
CA LYS A 237 4.39 -19.02 -8.44
C LYS A 237 3.05 -19.17 -7.71
N ASN A 238 2.23 -18.13 -7.74
CA ASN A 238 0.95 -18.03 -7.01
C ASN A 238 1.03 -18.21 -5.48
N GLU A 239 2.22 -18.10 -4.87
CA GLU A 239 2.38 -18.12 -3.42
C GLU A 239 2.69 -16.71 -2.90
N LEU A 240 1.91 -16.25 -1.92
CA LEU A 240 2.18 -15.01 -1.18
C LEU A 240 3.10 -15.30 0.01
N LYS A 241 4.25 -14.64 0.06
CA LYS A 241 5.23 -14.76 1.14
C LYS A 241 5.64 -13.37 1.63
N LYS A 242 6.07 -13.30 2.88
CA LYS A 242 6.76 -12.10 3.37
C LYS A 242 8.15 -12.03 2.72
N SER A 243 8.53 -10.85 2.23
CA SER A 243 9.87 -10.64 1.71
C SER A 243 10.91 -10.79 2.83
N ALA A 244 11.92 -11.62 2.60
CA ALA A 244 13.07 -11.75 3.49
C ALA A 244 14.00 -10.53 3.44
N TYR A 245 13.83 -9.68 2.42
CA TYR A 245 14.70 -8.53 2.14
C TYR A 245 14.03 -7.20 2.45
N TYR A 246 12.76 -7.21 2.87
CA TYR A 246 12.00 -5.99 3.11
C TYR A 246 12.72 -5.06 4.09
N ARG A 247 12.94 -3.83 3.65
CA ARG A 247 13.55 -2.75 4.43
C ARG A 247 12.56 -1.59 4.49
N PRO A 248 11.75 -1.49 5.56
CA PRO A 248 10.92 -0.31 5.76
C PRO A 248 11.86 0.88 5.96
N GLU A 249 12.02 1.71 4.93
CA GLU A 249 12.91 2.88 4.80
C GLU A 249 13.97 3.09 5.90
N ASN A 250 15.24 3.09 5.49
CA ASN A 250 16.35 3.63 6.27
C ASN A 250 16.01 5.05 6.77
N LYS A 251 15.70 5.21 8.05
CA LYS A 251 15.84 6.49 8.73
C LYS A 251 17.30 6.91 8.60
N GLY A 252 17.56 7.89 7.73
CA GLY A 252 18.81 8.63 7.55
C GLY A 252 20.10 7.89 7.96
N ARG A 253 20.84 7.36 6.99
CA ARG A 253 22.29 7.28 7.17
C ARG A 253 22.79 8.72 7.23
N ASN A 254 22.95 9.27 8.43
CA ASN A 254 23.83 10.40 8.67
C ASN A 254 25.19 10.00 8.11
N HIS A 255 25.60 10.62 7.00
CA HIS A 255 27.01 10.69 6.66
C HIS A 255 27.70 11.48 7.77
N ALA A 256 28.17 10.79 8.80
CA ALA A 256 29.28 11.29 9.59
C ALA A 256 30.50 11.28 8.65
N PRO A 257 31.18 12.43 8.44
CA PRO A 257 32.42 12.43 7.71
C PRO A 257 33.42 11.59 8.53
N VAL A 258 34.00 10.58 7.89
CA VAL A 258 35.17 9.90 8.42
C VAL A 258 36.32 10.90 8.28
N ILE A 259 36.87 11.30 9.42
CA ILE A 259 38.11 12.08 9.55
C ILE A 259 39.27 11.18 9.15
#